data_AF-A0A7S3FWG4-F1
#
_entry.id   AF-A0A7S3FWG4-F1
#
_cell.length_a   1.000
_cell.length_b   1.000
_cell.length_c   1.000
_cell.angle_alpha   90.00
_cell.angle_beta   90.00
_cell.angle_gamma   90.00
#
_symmetry.space_group_name_H-M   'P 1'
#
loop_
_entity.id
_entity.type
_entity.pdbx_description
1 polymer ?
#
loop_
_entity_poly.entity_id
_entity_poly.type
_entity_poly.pdbx_seq_one_letter_code
_entity_poly.pdbx_strand_id
1 'polypeptide(L)'
;MFKYIALALGSLSSADAYMSDLQLIEDGEGLRLCTYKDTKGIKTVCYGFNLERGSSARSRVQAAGEDYNKLLNMGCTTQPVCEKLLSTEVQSARGIVQSQYGNSISCPAAQ
;
A
#
# COMPACT_ATOMS: atom_id res chain seq x y z
N MET A 1 45.89 -12.09 -41.25
CA MET A 1 44.42 -12.15 -41.42
C MET A 1 43.80 -12.27 -40.03
N PHE A 2 43.42 -11.14 -39.42
CA PHE A 2 42.80 -11.13 -38.08
C PHE A 2 41.27 -11.18 -38.24
N LYS A 3 40.66 -12.31 -37.85
CA LYS A 3 39.22 -12.48 -37.71
C LYS A 3 38.83 -11.96 -36.32
N TYR A 4 38.20 -10.80 -36.27
CA TYR A 4 37.70 -10.20 -35.03
C TYR A 4 36.47 -10.97 -34.55
N ILE A 5 36.56 -11.53 -33.34
CA ILE A 5 35.44 -12.05 -32.58
C ILE A 5 34.70 -10.85 -31.98
N ALA A 6 33.48 -10.59 -32.43
CA ALA A 6 32.60 -9.64 -31.78
C ALA A 6 32.02 -10.31 -30.52
N LEU A 7 32.57 -9.98 -29.34
CA LEU A 7 31.88 -10.23 -28.07
C LEU A 7 30.70 -9.27 -27.99
N ALA A 8 29.48 -9.80 -28.15
CA ALA A 8 28.28 -9.10 -27.77
C ALA A 8 28.28 -8.94 -26.23
N LEU A 9 28.60 -7.74 -25.76
CA LEU A 9 28.32 -7.32 -24.39
C LEU A 9 26.80 -7.28 -24.23
N GLY A 10 26.24 -8.33 -23.65
CA GLY A 10 24.89 -8.30 -23.12
C GLY A 10 24.84 -7.23 -22.03
N SER A 11 24.16 -6.13 -22.30
CA SER A 11 23.79 -5.14 -21.30
C SER A 11 22.84 -5.81 -20.31
N LEU A 12 23.39 -6.24 -19.18
CA LEU A 12 22.62 -6.52 -17.97
C LEU A 12 22.08 -5.17 -17.49
N SER A 13 20.91 -4.79 -17.99
CA SER A 13 20.10 -3.75 -17.37
C SER A 13 19.82 -4.21 -15.95
N SER A 14 20.55 -3.64 -14.99
CA SER A 14 20.21 -3.74 -13.58
C SER A 14 18.92 -2.96 -13.42
N ALA A 15 17.78 -3.61 -13.63
CA ALA A 15 16.53 -3.10 -13.10
C ALA A 15 16.72 -3.12 -11.59
N ASP A 16 17.07 -1.97 -11.00
CA ASP A 16 16.94 -1.77 -9.57
C ASP A 16 15.54 -2.26 -9.20
N ALA A 17 15.47 -3.32 -8.41
CA ALA A 17 14.21 -3.85 -7.94
C ALA A 17 13.64 -2.82 -6.99
N TYR A 18 12.89 -1.86 -7.53
CA TYR A 18 12.17 -0.88 -6.73
C TYR A 18 11.25 -1.65 -5.78
N MET A 19 11.28 -1.29 -4.51
CA MET A 19 10.30 -1.77 -3.53
C MET A 19 8.90 -1.46 -4.05
N SER A 20 7.95 -2.36 -3.82
CA SER A 20 6.56 -2.06 -4.13
C SER A 20 6.06 -0.91 -3.25
N ASP A 21 5.05 -0.18 -3.73
CA ASP A 21 4.33 0.81 -2.93
C ASP A 21 3.81 0.23 -1.61
N LEU A 22 3.31 -1.02 -1.62
CA LEU A 22 2.92 -1.75 -0.43
C LEU A 22 4.08 -1.86 0.55
N GLN A 23 5.25 -2.33 0.11
CA GLN A 23 6.43 -2.46 0.98
C GLN A 23 6.90 -1.11 1.52
N LEU A 24 6.90 -0.06 0.69
CA LEU A 24 7.25 1.28 1.13
C LEU A 24 6.28 1.81 2.20
N ILE A 25 4.99 1.53 2.07
CA ILE A 25 3.98 1.92 3.08
C ILE A 25 4.13 1.09 4.35
N GLU A 26 4.34 -0.22 4.24
CA GLU A 26 4.54 -1.09 5.40
C GLU A 26 5.76 -0.66 6.22
N ASP A 27 6.87 -0.37 5.55
CA ASP A 27 8.11 0.10 6.18
C ASP A 27 7.97 1.51 6.76
N GLY A 28 7.23 2.40 6.07
CA GLY A 28 7.07 3.80 6.47
C GLY A 28 6.06 4.02 7.60
N GLU A 29 4.93 3.33 7.57
CA GLU A 29 3.83 3.51 8.52
C GLU A 29 3.97 2.61 9.75
N GLY A 30 4.47 1.39 9.55
CA GLY A 30 4.59 0.36 10.58
C GLY A 30 3.24 -0.28 10.97
N LEU A 31 3.28 -1.59 11.30
CA LEU A 31 2.09 -2.36 11.64
C LEU A 31 1.61 -2.07 13.07
N ARG A 32 0.33 -1.70 13.22
CA ARG A 32 -0.34 -1.57 14.53
C ARG A 32 -1.66 -2.32 14.56
N LEU A 33 -1.67 -3.48 15.20
CA LEU A 33 -2.85 -4.37 15.23
C LEU A 33 -4.00 -3.85 16.09
N CYS A 34 -3.74 -3.00 17.07
CA CYS A 34 -4.77 -2.39 17.90
C CYS A 34 -5.04 -0.96 17.47
N THR A 35 -6.31 -0.57 17.48
CA THR A 35 -6.71 0.81 17.22
C THR A 35 -5.98 1.76 18.17
N TYR A 36 -5.53 2.87 17.62
CA TYR A 36 -4.82 3.93 18.29
C TYR A 36 -5.38 5.29 17.88
N LYS A 37 -4.96 6.34 18.58
CA LYS A 37 -5.16 7.72 18.12
C LYS A 37 -3.91 8.19 17.40
N ASP A 38 -4.05 8.61 16.16
CA ASP A 38 -2.93 9.16 15.38
C ASP A 38 -2.50 10.55 15.90
N THR A 39 -1.56 11.20 15.21
CA THR A 39 -1.04 12.52 15.59
C THR A 39 -2.10 13.64 15.55
N LYS A 40 -3.27 13.38 14.96
CA LYS A 40 -4.44 14.28 14.91
C LYS A 40 -5.54 13.86 15.88
N GLY A 41 -5.34 12.80 16.65
CA GLY A 41 -6.33 12.29 17.61
C GLY A 41 -7.39 11.39 16.98
N ILE A 42 -7.27 11.05 15.69
CA ILE A 42 -8.23 10.25 14.93
C ILE A 42 -8.00 8.77 15.24
N LYS A 43 -9.08 8.00 15.40
CA LYS A 43 -9.01 6.55 15.58
C LYS A 43 -8.53 5.87 14.30
N THR A 44 -7.41 5.16 14.44
CA THR A 44 -6.64 4.59 13.33
C THR A 44 -6.18 3.18 13.69
N VAL A 45 -6.06 2.28 12.72
CA VAL A 45 -5.59 0.89 12.91
C VAL A 45 -4.67 0.48 11.75
N CYS A 46 -3.90 -0.59 11.91
CA CYS A 46 -3.02 -1.13 10.87
C CYS A 46 -1.99 -0.07 10.42
N TYR A 47 -1.67 -0.06 9.13
CA TYR A 47 -0.80 0.90 8.45
C TYR A 47 -1.53 2.23 8.19
N GLY A 48 -2.02 2.87 9.26
CA GLY A 48 -2.63 4.20 9.15
C GLY A 48 -4.09 4.25 8.67
N PHE A 49 -4.84 3.14 8.74
CA PHE A 49 -6.24 3.12 8.28
C PHE A 49 -7.16 3.93 9.21
N ASN A 50 -7.67 5.07 8.72
CA ASN A 50 -8.57 5.97 9.42
C ASN A 50 -10.00 5.37 9.55
N LEU A 51 -10.41 5.06 10.78
CA LEU A 51 -11.71 4.48 11.10
C LEU A 51 -12.87 5.49 11.08
N GLU A 52 -12.58 6.79 11.07
CA GLU A 52 -13.58 7.86 11.19
C GLU A 52 -14.07 8.38 9.83
N ARG A 53 -13.72 7.71 8.71
CA ARG A 53 -14.19 8.05 7.33
C ARG A 53 -15.64 7.63 7.04
N GLY A 54 -16.47 7.54 8.07
CA GLY A 54 -17.89 7.19 7.98
C GLY A 54 -18.15 5.83 7.31
N SER A 55 -19.16 5.77 6.45
CA SER A 55 -19.63 4.53 5.82
C SER A 55 -18.56 3.80 5.00
N SER A 56 -17.59 4.54 4.45
CA SER A 56 -16.50 3.95 3.67
C SER A 56 -15.56 3.10 4.53
N ALA A 57 -15.19 3.58 5.72
CA ALA A 57 -14.37 2.83 6.66
C ALA A 57 -15.10 1.57 7.14
N ARG A 58 -16.39 1.70 7.47
CA ARG A 58 -17.23 0.57 7.88
C ARG A 58 -17.26 -0.54 6.82
N SER A 59 -17.55 -0.17 5.58
CA SER A 59 -17.62 -1.11 4.47
C SER A 59 -16.28 -1.84 4.25
N ARG A 60 -15.16 -1.10 4.26
CA ARG A 60 -13.82 -1.68 4.04
C ARG A 60 -13.41 -2.63 5.16
N VAL A 61 -13.65 -2.27 6.42
CA VAL A 61 -13.36 -3.14 7.58
C VAL A 61 -14.18 -4.43 7.52
N GLN A 62 -15.47 -4.32 7.18
CA GLN A 62 -16.34 -5.50 7.05
C GLN A 62 -15.90 -6.39 5.87
N ALA A 63 -15.55 -5.81 4.73
CA ALA A 63 -15.02 -6.54 3.58
C ALA A 63 -13.69 -7.23 3.87
N ALA A 64 -12.86 -6.66 4.76
CA ALA A 64 -11.64 -7.28 5.22
C ALA A 64 -11.88 -8.47 6.18
N GLY A 65 -13.10 -8.60 6.72
CA GLY A 65 -13.54 -9.70 7.60
C GLY A 65 -13.51 -9.37 9.09
N GLU A 66 -13.58 -8.09 9.47
CA GLU A 66 -13.49 -7.64 10.86
C GLU A 66 -14.73 -6.83 11.29
N ASP A 67 -14.97 -6.74 12.60
CA ASP A 67 -16.04 -5.91 13.14
C ASP A 67 -15.59 -4.44 13.28
N TYR A 68 -16.18 -3.57 12.45
CA TYR A 68 -15.95 -2.13 12.51
C TYR A 68 -16.24 -1.52 13.88
N ASN A 69 -17.32 -1.93 14.57
CA ASN A 69 -17.68 -1.36 15.87
C ASN A 69 -16.67 -1.75 16.94
N LYS A 70 -16.14 -2.98 16.89
CA LYS A 70 -15.03 -3.42 17.74
C LYS A 70 -13.79 -2.53 17.54
N LEU A 71 -13.39 -2.27 16.29
CA LEU A 71 -12.22 -1.41 16.01
C LEU A 71 -12.46 0.04 16.43
N LEU A 72 -13.66 0.58 16.18
CA LEU A 72 -14.01 1.93 16.58
C LEU A 72 -14.01 2.11 18.11
N ASN A 73 -14.21 1.03 18.86
CA ASN A 73 -14.14 1.00 20.32
C ASN A 73 -12.76 0.56 20.85
N MET A 74 -11.69 0.93 20.14
CA MET A 74 -10.29 0.68 20.54
C MET A 74 -9.87 -0.80 20.54
N GLY A 75 -10.57 -1.66 19.80
CA GLY A 75 -10.23 -3.08 19.68
C GLY A 75 -9.00 -3.36 18.83
N CYS A 76 -8.63 -4.64 18.74
CA CYS A 76 -7.53 -5.13 17.92
C CYS A 76 -7.99 -6.03 16.79
N THR A 77 -7.18 -6.12 15.74
CA THR A 77 -7.38 -6.99 14.57
C THR A 77 -6.15 -7.86 14.32
N THR A 78 -6.12 -8.53 13.16
CA THR A 78 -5.06 -9.45 12.74
C THR A 78 -4.31 -8.90 11.54
N GLN A 79 -3.08 -9.36 11.34
CA GLN A 79 -2.26 -8.95 10.20
C GLN A 79 -2.94 -9.19 8.84
N PRO A 80 -3.63 -10.33 8.59
CA PRO A 80 -4.36 -10.52 7.32
C PRO A 80 -5.48 -9.49 7.07
N VAL A 81 -6.12 -8.98 8.13
CA VAL A 81 -7.09 -7.87 7.99
C VAL A 81 -6.37 -6.59 7.59
N CYS A 82 -5.22 -6.30 8.20
CA CYS A 82 -4.41 -5.14 7.87
C CYS A 82 -3.89 -5.17 6.43
N GLU A 83 -3.42 -6.32 5.95
CA GLU A 83 -2.98 -6.51 4.56
C GLU A 83 -4.11 -6.27 3.56
N LYS A 84 -5.33 -6.76 3.85
CA LYS A 84 -6.51 -6.50 3.02
C LYS A 84 -6.90 -5.03 2.99
N LEU A 85 -6.88 -4.36 4.15
CA LEU A 85 -7.18 -2.93 4.24
C LEU A 85 -6.17 -2.11 3.45
N LEU A 86 -4.87 -2.38 3.62
CA LEU A 86 -3.81 -1.69 2.89
C LEU A 86 -3.95 -1.90 1.38
N SER A 87 -4.09 -3.15 0.93
CA SER A 87 -4.27 -3.47 -0.49
C SER A 87 -5.46 -2.72 -1.10
N THR A 88 -6.57 -2.61 -0.36
CA THR A 88 -7.77 -1.87 -0.80
C THR A 88 -7.52 -0.36 -0.91
N GLU A 89 -6.82 0.25 0.04
CA GLU A 89 -6.45 1.68 -0.01
C GLU A 89 -5.49 1.96 -1.18
N VAL A 90 -4.45 1.14 -1.36
CA VAL A 90 -3.49 1.29 -2.45
C VAL A 90 -4.16 1.14 -3.81
N GLN A 91 -5.03 0.14 -4.00
CA GLN A 91 -5.79 0.00 -5.24
C GLN A 91 -6.69 1.21 -5.52
N SER A 92 -7.30 1.79 -4.47
CA SER A 92 -8.08 3.02 -4.61
C SER A 92 -7.21 4.19 -5.04
N ALA A 93 -6.01 4.33 -4.46
CA ALA A 93 -5.06 5.38 -4.78
C ALA A 93 -4.58 5.26 -6.24
N ARG A 94 -4.19 4.06 -6.69
CA ARG A 94 -3.82 3.78 -8.09
C ARG A 94 -4.94 4.15 -9.07
N GLY A 95 -6.19 3.81 -8.75
CA GLY A 95 -7.35 4.18 -9.55
C GLY A 95 -7.52 5.71 -9.69
N ILE A 96 -7.27 6.45 -8.61
CA ILE A 96 -7.31 7.92 -8.62
C ILE A 96 -6.16 8.50 -9.45
N VAL A 97 -4.93 8.00 -9.26
CA VAL A 97 -3.75 8.43 -10.03
C VAL A 97 -3.99 8.23 -11.53
N GLN A 98 -4.43 7.03 -11.93
CA GLN A 98 -4.75 6.73 -13.33
C GLN A 98 -5.85 7.66 -13.87
N SER A 99 -6.87 7.97 -13.08
CA SER A 99 -7.95 8.89 -13.49
C SER A 99 -7.49 10.34 -13.67
N GLN A 100 -6.43 10.77 -12.99
CA GLN A 100 -5.94 12.15 -13.05
C GLN A 100 -4.81 12.32 -14.07
N TYR A 101 -3.93 11.33 -14.19
CA TYR A 101 -2.68 11.45 -14.95
C TYR A 101 -2.59 10.49 -16.15
N GLY A 102 -3.53 9.55 -16.28
CA GLY A 102 -3.44 8.49 -17.28
C GLY A 102 -2.11 7.73 -17.17
N ASN A 103 -1.49 7.44 -18.32
CA ASN A 103 -0.23 6.70 -18.39
C ASN A 103 1.01 7.62 -18.31
N SER A 104 0.86 8.85 -17.81
CA SER A 104 1.94 9.85 -17.84
C SER A 104 2.98 9.66 -16.72
N ILE A 105 2.70 8.81 -15.73
CA ILE A 105 3.63 8.53 -14.62
C ILE A 105 4.47 7.30 -14.94
N SER A 106 5.78 7.49 -15.05
CA SER A 106 6.74 6.42 -15.37
C SER A 106 7.37 5.75 -14.14
N CYS A 107 7.27 6.36 -12.95
CA CYS A 107 7.80 5.80 -11.70
C CYS A 107 6.87 4.70 -11.17
N PRO A 108 7.31 3.43 -11.08
CA PRO A 108 6.45 2.32 -10.66
C PRO A 108 5.85 2.47 -9.25
N ALA A 109 6.59 3.10 -8.32
CA ALA A 109 6.10 3.35 -6.96
C ALA A 109 5.07 4.49 -6.87
N ALA A 110 4.88 5.25 -7.96
CA ALA A 110 3.94 6.37 -8.04
C ALA A 110 2.79 6.12 -9.04
N GLN A 111 2.74 4.92 -9.65
CA GLN A 111 1.66 4.47 -10.54
C GLN A 111 0.49 3.92 -9.71
#